data_AF-A0A6J2YWR5-F1
#
_entry.id   AF-A0A6J2YWR5-F1
#
_cell.length_a   1.000
_cell.length_b   1.000
_cell.length_c   1.000
_cell.angle_alpha   90.00
_cell.angle_beta   90.00
_cell.angle_gamma   90.00
#
_symmetry.space_group_name_H-M   'P 1'
#
loop_
_entity.id
_entity.type
_entity.pdbx_description
1 polymer ?
#
loop_
_entity_poly.entity_id
_entity_poly.type
_entity_poly.pdbx_seq_one_letter_code
_entity_poly.pdbx_strand_id
1 'polypeptide(L)'
;MMTGVNLFIIITSILAVVHSEYNITTYDLNPGIHFEHLGELRFFNNKWKLVTFVELENISNKLLSLKNYRKYTTDLCNNENAQYHYYICQLFLKSSKYTFEKIEKELEVLHELIGHSHLSESRQKRGWFNIVGKATKVLFGVLDEEDAKYYNDKISQMNKDETSVLQLLKEQTKIVQSTIINFNNTIGTLDFNENLLKNNIKKISDELSKVKENFHFLYIKTGIEEHVTILNMMLNQLQLEIMTITNAILVARKGVLHPSILTPLRLINELKDVSESLPHGLEFPVPLDPLNANLILNVIELQVYFENKRLIYIINIPLIETNLFYIYKISPFPKLMSNNQFILIQPSSKYIAIDESKQQFITLSEIEFNTCLKIIENKFICKQQKPVSLAHLADNCEVKLLQFTNIIPDICDKRIIQSDRAIFIQLQTSNTWLFAVPHPETLTISCNNKKNHVDVILKNCGSVTIGKQCKAYSASSMLIPHGNTVQSNISSDFIPPFDISDNCCERIKEEKINISEIFLNEHYRKLTKHIPELNVASHKLEDIEKLGDEILKGNL
;
A
#
# COMPACT_ATOMS: atom_id res chain seq x y z
N MET A 1 -11.41 51.13 50.38
CA MET A 1 -11.52 49.72 50.81
C MET A 1 -11.52 48.89 49.53
N MET A 2 -10.32 48.55 49.05
CA MET A 2 -10.07 48.00 47.72
C MET A 2 -10.11 46.47 47.76
N THR A 3 -10.78 45.90 46.77
CA THR A 3 -10.91 44.47 46.49
C THR A 3 -9.57 43.89 46.02
N GLY A 4 -9.04 42.93 46.78
CA GLY A 4 -7.83 42.19 46.44
C GLY A 4 -8.13 41.05 45.45
N VAL A 5 -7.50 41.11 44.29
CA VAL A 5 -7.49 40.03 43.29
C VAL A 5 -6.37 39.05 43.67
N ASN A 6 -6.72 37.83 44.05
CA ASN A 6 -5.76 36.74 44.23
C ASN A 6 -5.36 36.18 42.87
N LEU A 7 -4.13 36.47 42.44
CA LEU A 7 -3.49 35.90 41.25
C LEU A 7 -2.87 34.55 41.64
N PHE A 8 -3.55 33.44 41.33
CA PHE A 8 -2.95 32.11 41.40
C PHE A 8 -1.96 31.94 40.25
N ILE A 9 -0.66 32.04 40.54
CA ILE A 9 0.39 31.66 39.60
C ILE A 9 0.49 30.13 39.61
N ILE A 10 -0.06 29.49 38.58
CA ILE A 10 0.16 28.09 38.31
C ILE A 10 1.58 27.97 37.75
N ILE A 11 2.54 27.60 38.61
CA ILE A 11 3.87 27.18 38.18
C ILE A 11 3.70 25.79 37.56
N THR A 12 3.50 25.73 36.25
CA THR A 12 3.70 24.50 35.48
C THR A 12 5.19 24.21 35.48
N SER A 13 5.65 23.38 36.42
CA SER A 13 6.92 22.70 36.30
C SER A 13 6.84 21.79 35.07
N ILE A 14 7.34 22.27 33.95
CA ILE A 14 7.71 21.43 32.83
C ILE A 14 8.85 20.56 33.37
N LEU A 15 8.50 19.37 33.87
CA LEU A 15 9.44 18.25 33.94
C LEU A 15 9.86 18.00 32.49
N ALA A 16 10.96 18.64 32.09
CA ALA A 16 11.66 18.25 30.90
C ALA A 16 12.02 16.78 31.10
N VAL A 17 11.30 15.89 30.42
CA VAL A 17 11.71 14.50 30.29
C VAL A 17 13.05 14.54 29.60
N VAL A 18 14.12 14.47 30.38
CA VAL A 18 15.47 14.26 29.85
C VAL A 18 15.45 12.84 29.31
N HIS A 19 15.11 12.68 28.03
CA HIS A 19 15.43 11.46 27.31
C HIS A 19 16.95 11.31 27.39
N SER A 20 17.44 10.22 27.98
CA SER A 20 18.88 9.96 27.96
C SER A 20 19.33 9.85 26.50
N GLU A 21 20.43 10.53 26.16
CA GLU A 21 20.95 10.60 24.78
C GLU A 21 21.43 9.23 24.29
N TYR A 22 21.70 8.33 25.21
CA TYR A 22 22.00 6.93 24.98
C TYR A 22 21.60 6.09 26.21
N ASN A 23 21.45 4.79 26.03
CA ASN A 23 21.30 3.81 27.11
C ASN A 23 22.15 2.58 26.77
N ILE A 24 22.89 2.04 27.73
CA ILE A 24 23.73 0.85 27.53
C ILE A 24 23.36 -0.17 28.60
N THR A 25 23.14 -1.40 28.15
CA THR A 25 22.91 -2.55 29.02
C THR A 25 23.92 -3.62 28.68
N THR A 26 24.58 -4.17 29.69
CA THR A 26 25.42 -5.37 29.55
C THR A 26 24.59 -6.59 29.90
N TYR A 27 24.84 -7.69 29.20
CA TYR A 27 24.14 -8.95 29.48
C TYR A 27 25.07 -9.94 30.13
N ASP A 28 24.68 -10.42 31.31
CA ASP A 28 25.42 -11.45 32.05
C ASP A 28 25.21 -12.83 31.43
N LEU A 29 24.04 -13.06 30.85
CA LEU A 29 23.68 -14.29 30.15
C LEU A 29 23.46 -14.02 28.67
N ASN A 30 24.03 -14.89 27.82
CA ASN A 30 23.84 -14.84 26.38
C ASN A 30 23.60 -16.26 25.82
N PRO A 31 22.39 -16.55 25.31
CA PRO A 31 22.04 -17.87 24.78
C PRO A 31 22.51 -18.09 23.33
N GLY A 32 23.22 -17.14 22.72
CA GLY A 32 23.68 -17.25 21.32
C GLY A 32 22.68 -16.77 20.28
N ILE A 33 21.49 -16.29 20.70
CA ILE A 33 20.36 -15.92 19.84
C ILE A 33 19.50 -14.84 20.50
N HIS A 34 18.84 -14.01 19.70
CA HIS A 34 17.97 -12.93 20.15
C HIS A 34 16.63 -12.95 19.41
N PHE A 35 15.53 -12.77 20.16
CA PHE A 35 14.18 -12.62 19.63
C PHE A 35 13.71 -11.19 19.83
N GLU A 36 13.73 -10.42 18.75
CA GLU A 36 13.20 -9.06 18.73
C GLU A 36 11.69 -9.10 18.48
N HIS A 37 10.90 -8.57 19.41
CA HIS A 37 9.43 -8.57 19.27
C HIS A 37 8.98 -7.43 18.35
N LEU A 38 8.39 -7.75 17.20
CA LEU A 38 7.97 -6.73 16.23
C LEU A 38 6.52 -6.28 16.44
N GLY A 39 5.67 -7.12 17.04
CA GLY A 39 4.28 -6.80 17.31
C GLY A 39 3.30 -7.95 17.06
N GLU A 40 2.06 -7.58 16.82
CA GLU A 40 0.94 -8.47 16.56
C GLU A 40 0.86 -8.85 15.07
N LEU A 41 0.58 -10.12 14.79
CA LEU A 41 0.36 -10.65 13.45
C LEU A 41 -0.96 -11.43 13.41
N ARG A 42 -1.78 -11.14 12.40
CA ARG A 42 -2.93 -11.97 12.03
C ARG A 42 -2.81 -12.46 10.59
N PHE A 43 -3.46 -13.58 10.29
CA PHE A 43 -3.48 -14.17 8.97
C PHE A 43 -4.80 -13.91 8.25
N PHE A 44 -4.73 -13.85 6.92
CA PHE A 44 -5.91 -13.88 6.06
C PHE A 44 -5.70 -14.86 4.92
N ASN A 45 -6.79 -15.52 4.53
CA ASN A 45 -6.86 -16.37 3.34
C ASN A 45 -7.96 -15.93 2.37
N ASN A 46 -8.93 -15.17 2.89
CA ASN A 46 -10.09 -14.67 2.16
C ASN A 46 -10.06 -13.16 2.07
N LYS A 47 -10.83 -12.62 1.11
CA LYS A 47 -11.02 -11.19 0.94
C LYS A 47 -12.50 -10.92 0.69
N TRP A 48 -12.99 -9.81 1.25
CA TRP A 48 -14.25 -9.24 0.85
C TRP A 48 -14.03 -8.32 -0.36
N LYS A 49 -14.87 -8.44 -1.38
CA LYS A 49 -14.80 -7.64 -2.59
C LYS A 49 -15.89 -6.57 -2.57
N LEU A 50 -15.49 -5.31 -2.50
CA LEU A 50 -16.39 -4.19 -2.73
C LEU A 50 -16.19 -3.69 -4.15
N VAL A 51 -17.21 -3.85 -4.99
CA VAL A 51 -17.16 -3.50 -6.41
C VAL A 51 -17.89 -2.18 -6.61
N THR A 52 -17.22 -1.19 -7.17
CA THR A 52 -17.83 0.10 -7.50
C THR A 52 -17.49 0.52 -8.93
N PHE A 53 -18.31 1.36 -9.53
CA PHE A 53 -18.17 1.67 -10.96
C PHE A 53 -18.52 3.12 -11.30
N VAL A 54 -17.93 3.60 -12.40
CA VAL A 54 -18.17 4.91 -12.99
C VAL A 54 -18.58 4.73 -14.44
N GLU A 55 -19.75 5.24 -14.81
CA GLU A 55 -20.26 5.20 -16.18
C GLU A 55 -19.69 6.37 -17.00
N LEU A 56 -18.87 6.07 -18.01
CA LEU A 56 -18.26 7.08 -18.86
C LEU A 56 -19.21 7.62 -19.95
N GLU A 57 -20.29 6.90 -20.25
CA GLU A 57 -21.30 7.32 -21.22
C GLU A 57 -21.96 8.66 -20.84
N ASN A 58 -22.11 8.92 -19.55
CA ASN A 58 -22.66 10.18 -19.04
C ASN A 58 -21.78 11.39 -19.42
N ILE A 59 -20.46 11.22 -19.49
CA ILE A 59 -19.53 12.28 -19.93
C ILE A 59 -19.77 12.61 -21.40
N SER A 60 -19.93 11.56 -22.22
CA SER A 60 -20.24 11.72 -23.65
C SER A 60 -21.54 12.48 -23.84
N ASN A 61 -22.60 12.10 -23.14
CA ASN A 61 -23.91 12.77 -23.26
C ASN A 61 -23.83 14.24 -22.82
N LYS A 62 -23.20 14.53 -21.67
CA LYS A 62 -22.99 15.90 -21.17
C LYS A 62 -22.20 16.76 -22.17
N LEU A 63 -21.11 16.24 -22.73
CA LEU A 63 -20.29 16.95 -23.72
C LEU A 63 -21.12 17.31 -24.97
N LEU A 64 -21.96 16.39 -25.45
CA LEU A 64 -22.79 16.62 -26.62
C LEU A 64 -23.80 17.74 -26.36
N SER A 65 -24.50 17.69 -25.22
CA SER A 65 -25.45 18.71 -24.80
C SER A 65 -24.79 20.09 -24.69
N LEU A 66 -23.61 20.19 -24.06
CA LEU A 66 -22.89 21.46 -23.95
C LEU A 66 -22.41 22.00 -25.30
N LYS A 67 -21.99 21.13 -26.23
CA LYS A 67 -21.67 21.54 -27.61
C LYS A 67 -22.89 22.13 -28.31
N ASN A 68 -24.07 21.53 -28.13
CA ASN A 68 -25.33 22.07 -28.65
C ASN A 68 -25.69 23.42 -28.02
N TYR A 69 -25.61 23.54 -26.69
CA TYR A 69 -25.87 24.81 -26.01
C TYR A 69 -24.93 25.92 -26.45
N ARG A 70 -23.63 25.64 -26.63
CA ARG A 70 -22.69 26.62 -27.20
C ARG A 70 -23.09 27.05 -28.61
N LYS A 71 -23.57 26.13 -29.44
CA LYS A 71 -24.06 26.46 -30.79
C LYS A 71 -25.26 27.40 -30.72
N TYR A 72 -26.26 27.08 -29.91
CA TYR A 72 -27.42 27.97 -29.71
C TYR A 72 -27.02 29.35 -29.18
N THR A 73 -26.11 29.43 -28.21
CA THR A 73 -25.59 30.72 -27.74
C THR A 73 -24.87 31.50 -28.84
N THR A 74 -24.15 30.81 -29.71
CA THR A 74 -23.47 31.44 -30.86
C THR A 74 -24.49 32.03 -31.82
N ASP A 75 -25.57 31.30 -32.11
CA ASP A 75 -26.65 31.77 -32.98
C ASP A 75 -27.39 32.98 -32.37
N LEU A 76 -27.66 32.97 -31.06
CA LEU A 76 -28.21 34.11 -30.33
C LEU A 76 -27.29 35.34 -30.41
N CYS A 77 -25.99 35.14 -30.24
CA CYS A 77 -24.98 36.19 -30.29
C CYS A 77 -24.76 36.77 -31.70
N ASN A 78 -25.09 36.03 -32.76
CA ASN A 78 -25.00 36.48 -34.14
C ASN A 78 -26.25 37.25 -34.61
N ASN A 79 -27.31 37.31 -33.81
CA ASN A 79 -28.50 38.08 -34.14
C ASN A 79 -28.19 39.58 -34.19
N GLU A 80 -28.66 40.30 -35.22
CA GLU A 80 -28.41 41.74 -35.40
C GLU A 80 -28.84 42.58 -34.19
N ASN A 81 -29.91 42.17 -33.50
CA ASN A 81 -30.40 42.86 -32.31
C ASN A 81 -29.56 42.57 -31.05
N ALA A 82 -28.78 41.47 -31.05
CA ALA A 82 -27.84 41.13 -30.00
C ALA A 82 -26.47 41.84 -30.16
N GLN A 83 -26.23 42.51 -31.30
CA GLN A 83 -24.96 43.16 -31.64
C GLN A 83 -24.58 44.29 -30.65
N TYR A 84 -25.55 44.89 -29.95
CA TYR A 84 -25.28 45.85 -28.88
C TYR A 84 -24.63 45.22 -27.63
N HIS A 85 -24.67 43.90 -27.49
CA HIS A 85 -24.02 43.12 -26.42
C HIS A 85 -22.78 42.37 -26.91
N TYR A 86 -22.19 42.85 -28.02
CA TYR A 86 -21.05 42.24 -28.70
C TYR A 86 -19.92 41.83 -27.74
N TYR A 87 -19.59 42.65 -26.75
CA TYR A 87 -18.51 42.37 -25.81
C TYR A 87 -18.75 41.08 -25.00
N ILE A 88 -19.96 40.88 -24.45
CA ILE A 88 -20.31 39.70 -23.64
C ILE A 88 -20.27 38.45 -24.52
N CYS A 89 -20.85 38.54 -25.71
CA CYS A 89 -20.84 37.47 -26.69
C CYS A 89 -19.43 37.09 -27.15
N GLN A 90 -18.57 38.08 -27.45
CA GLN A 90 -17.18 37.84 -27.82
C GLN A 90 -16.39 37.17 -26.70
N LEU A 91 -16.52 37.67 -25.46
CA LEU A 91 -15.87 37.08 -24.30
C LEU A 91 -16.30 35.63 -24.11
N PHE A 92 -17.60 35.34 -24.18
CA PHE A 92 -18.13 34.00 -24.08
C PHE A 92 -17.62 33.08 -25.20
N LEU A 93 -17.65 33.53 -26.46
CA LEU A 93 -17.20 32.71 -27.59
C LEU A 93 -15.72 32.35 -27.46
N LYS A 94 -14.91 33.30 -26.96
CA LYS A 94 -13.48 33.09 -26.68
C LYS A 94 -13.27 32.15 -25.49
N SER A 95 -13.93 32.39 -24.36
CA SER A 95 -13.76 31.58 -23.13
C SER A 95 -14.26 30.16 -23.34
N SER A 96 -15.46 30.00 -23.90
CA SER A 96 -16.05 28.69 -24.18
C SER A 96 -15.18 27.88 -25.13
N LYS A 97 -14.65 28.50 -26.20
CA LYS A 97 -13.73 27.83 -27.13
C LYS A 97 -12.50 27.28 -26.39
N TYR A 98 -11.86 28.11 -25.57
CA TYR A 98 -10.70 27.70 -24.78
C TYR A 98 -11.03 26.53 -23.82
N THR A 99 -12.15 26.61 -23.09
CA THR A 99 -12.56 25.54 -22.18
C THR A 99 -12.88 24.24 -22.93
N PHE A 100 -13.54 24.31 -24.10
CA PHE A 100 -13.77 23.12 -24.92
C PHE A 100 -12.48 22.48 -25.44
N GLU A 101 -11.52 23.28 -25.92
CA GLU A 101 -10.21 22.77 -26.34
C GLU A 101 -9.46 22.09 -25.19
N LYS A 102 -9.61 22.61 -23.96
CA LYS A 102 -9.04 22.00 -22.76
C LYS A 102 -9.72 20.67 -22.41
N ILE A 103 -11.05 20.64 -22.43
CA ILE A 103 -11.84 19.42 -22.22
C ILE A 103 -11.46 18.35 -23.25
N GLU A 104 -11.33 18.71 -24.52
CA GLU A 104 -10.94 17.76 -25.58
C GLU A 104 -9.57 17.14 -25.32
N LYS A 105 -8.57 17.92 -24.89
CA LYS A 105 -7.25 17.39 -24.49
C LYS A 105 -7.32 16.48 -23.27
N GLU A 106 -8.10 16.82 -22.26
CA GLU A 106 -8.24 15.98 -21.07
C GLU A 106 -8.96 14.65 -21.38
N LEU A 107 -9.90 14.66 -22.33
CA LEU A 107 -10.56 13.45 -22.83
C LEU A 107 -9.62 12.58 -23.66
N GLU A 108 -8.71 13.17 -24.44
CA GLU A 108 -7.65 12.42 -25.14
C GLU A 108 -6.77 11.66 -24.13
N VAL A 109 -6.33 12.33 -23.07
CA VAL A 109 -5.55 11.69 -21.99
C VAL A 109 -6.35 10.55 -21.33
N LEU A 110 -7.63 10.78 -21.03
CA LEU A 110 -8.48 9.74 -20.45
C LEU A 110 -8.62 8.54 -21.40
N HIS A 111 -8.79 8.76 -22.70
CA HIS A 111 -8.83 7.71 -23.73
C HIS A 111 -7.53 6.89 -23.79
N GLU A 112 -6.38 7.55 -23.73
CA GLU A 112 -5.08 6.88 -23.71
C GLU A 112 -4.93 5.99 -22.48
N LEU A 113 -5.33 6.49 -21.30
CA LEU A 113 -5.27 5.73 -20.06
C LEU A 113 -6.15 4.48 -20.07
N ILE A 114 -7.37 4.57 -20.61
CA ILE A 114 -8.25 3.40 -20.77
C ILE A 114 -7.83 2.48 -21.92
N GLY A 115 -6.77 2.83 -22.66
CA GLY A 115 -6.18 1.98 -23.68
C GLY A 115 -6.90 1.94 -25.00
N HIS A 116 -7.66 2.98 -25.34
CA HIS A 116 -8.14 3.18 -26.70
C HIS A 116 -7.03 3.82 -27.56
N SER A 117 -5.95 3.08 -27.79
CA SER A 117 -4.94 3.47 -28.78
C SER A 117 -5.36 2.99 -30.16
N HIS A 118 -5.76 3.92 -31.03
CA HIS A 118 -5.39 3.98 -32.45
C HIS A 118 -5.35 2.69 -33.31
N LEU A 119 -6.16 1.65 -33.04
CA LEU A 119 -6.36 0.53 -33.97
C LEU A 119 -7.54 0.82 -34.91
N SER A 120 -7.45 1.92 -35.63
CA SER A 120 -8.10 2.05 -36.93
C SER A 120 -7.25 2.93 -37.83
N GLU A 121 -6.45 2.29 -38.67
CA GLU A 121 -5.84 2.88 -39.86
C GLU A 121 -6.95 3.27 -40.87
N SER A 122 -7.79 4.23 -40.52
CA SER A 122 -8.54 5.03 -41.49
C SER A 122 -9.13 6.26 -40.79
N ARG A 123 -8.31 7.31 -40.75
CA ARG A 123 -8.67 8.73 -40.85
C ARG A 123 -10.19 9.05 -40.76
N GLN A 124 -10.67 9.32 -39.55
CA GLN A 124 -11.64 10.39 -39.27
C GLN A 124 -11.46 10.82 -37.81
N LYS A 125 -11.34 12.13 -37.56
CA LYS A 125 -11.46 12.71 -36.21
C LYS A 125 -12.86 12.37 -35.67
N ARG A 126 -13.00 11.24 -35.00
CA ARG A 126 -14.25 10.80 -34.36
C ARG A 126 -14.08 11.07 -32.87
N GLY A 127 -14.81 12.04 -32.35
CA GLY A 127 -14.69 12.47 -30.95
C GLY A 127 -15.08 11.38 -29.94
N TRP A 128 -14.91 11.70 -28.65
CA TRP A 128 -15.24 10.88 -27.47
C TRP A 128 -16.62 10.16 -27.49
N PHE A 129 -17.52 10.56 -28.38
CA PHE A 129 -18.85 9.96 -28.56
C PHE A 129 -18.86 8.54 -29.14
N ASN A 130 -17.74 8.06 -29.69
CA ASN A 130 -17.59 6.70 -30.23
C ASN A 130 -16.69 5.81 -29.35
N ILE A 131 -16.88 5.83 -28.03
CA ILE A 131 -16.44 4.71 -27.18
C ILE A 131 -17.35 3.52 -27.52
N VAL A 132 -17.14 2.94 -28.69
CA VAL A 132 -17.84 1.76 -29.20
C VAL A 132 -16.75 0.76 -29.52
N GLY A 133 -16.51 -0.13 -28.57
CA GLY A 133 -15.61 -1.27 -28.72
C GLY A 133 -15.81 -2.25 -27.58
N LYS A 134 -15.98 -3.54 -27.91
CA LYS A 134 -15.87 -4.68 -26.99
C LYS A 134 -14.42 -4.84 -26.53
N ALA A 135 -13.86 -3.82 -25.90
CA ALA A 135 -12.48 -3.82 -25.46
C ALA A 135 -12.47 -3.91 -23.94
N THR A 136 -12.36 -5.12 -23.42
CA THR A 136 -12.01 -5.36 -22.03
C THR A 136 -10.56 -5.00 -21.85
N LYS A 137 -10.24 -4.12 -20.89
CA LYS A 137 -8.85 -3.83 -20.57
C LYS A 137 -8.63 -3.80 -19.06
N VAL A 138 -7.72 -4.67 -18.62
CA VAL A 138 -7.13 -4.59 -17.28
C VAL A 138 -6.23 -3.38 -17.24
N LEU A 139 -6.60 -2.37 -16.46
CA LEU A 139 -5.76 -1.19 -16.28
C LEU A 139 -4.71 -1.51 -15.21
N PHE A 140 -5.16 -2.03 -14.05
CA PHE A 140 -4.31 -2.39 -12.91
C PHE A 140 -4.90 -3.58 -12.13
N GLY A 141 -4.03 -4.43 -11.57
CA GLY A 141 -4.42 -5.62 -10.81
C GLY A 141 -4.13 -6.92 -11.57
N VAL A 142 -4.34 -8.04 -10.88
CA VAL A 142 -4.19 -9.40 -11.42
C VAL A 142 -5.58 -9.99 -11.57
N LEU A 143 -6.23 -9.71 -12.69
CA LEU A 143 -7.50 -10.29 -13.11
C LEU A 143 -7.45 -10.49 -14.63
N ASP A 144 -8.25 -11.41 -15.14
CA ASP A 144 -8.38 -11.65 -16.57
C ASP A 144 -9.63 -10.96 -17.16
N GLU A 145 -9.84 -11.14 -18.47
CA GLU A 145 -10.97 -10.58 -19.20
C GLU A 145 -12.33 -11.17 -18.76
N GLU A 146 -12.36 -12.37 -18.19
CA GLU A 146 -13.58 -13.04 -17.77
C GLU A 146 -14.14 -12.40 -16.50
N ASP A 147 -13.27 -12.10 -15.53
CA ASP A 147 -13.63 -11.39 -14.30
C ASP A 147 -14.27 -10.02 -14.60
N ALA A 148 -13.71 -9.29 -15.57
CA ALA A 148 -14.22 -7.98 -15.95
C ALA A 148 -15.63 -8.05 -16.54
N LYS A 149 -15.89 -9.04 -17.40
CA LYS A 149 -17.23 -9.29 -17.96
C LYS A 149 -18.22 -9.71 -16.89
N TYR A 150 -17.81 -10.63 -16.00
CA TYR A 150 -18.64 -11.14 -14.91
C TYR A 150 -19.22 -9.99 -14.06
N TYR A 151 -18.37 -9.10 -13.58
CA TYR A 151 -18.80 -7.99 -12.75
C TYR A 151 -19.59 -6.93 -13.52
N ASN A 152 -19.26 -6.66 -14.79
CA ASN A 152 -20.07 -5.76 -15.62
C ASN A 152 -21.52 -6.28 -15.80
N ASP A 153 -21.68 -7.59 -16.00
CA ASP A 153 -22.99 -8.22 -16.12
C ASP A 153 -23.75 -8.17 -14.79
N LYS A 154 -23.08 -8.48 -13.68
CA LYS A 154 -23.67 -8.39 -12.34
C LYS A 154 -24.07 -6.96 -11.98
N ILE A 155 -23.29 -5.95 -12.33
CA ILE A 155 -23.66 -4.53 -12.19
C ILE A 155 -24.96 -4.22 -12.96
N SER A 156 -25.10 -4.77 -14.16
CA SER A 156 -26.28 -4.54 -15.02
C SER A 156 -27.55 -5.22 -14.50
N GLN A 157 -27.41 -6.27 -13.71
CA GLN A 157 -28.52 -7.08 -13.16
C GLN A 157 -28.89 -6.68 -11.72
N MET A 158 -28.00 -6.05 -10.96
CA MET A 158 -28.16 -5.76 -9.53
C MET A 158 -29.47 -5.04 -9.17
N ASN A 159 -29.93 -4.09 -9.99
CA ASN A 159 -31.15 -3.32 -9.72
C ASN A 159 -32.45 -4.06 -10.11
N LYS A 160 -32.34 -5.28 -10.66
CA LYS A 160 -33.48 -6.01 -11.24
C LYS A 160 -33.73 -7.37 -10.59
N ASP A 161 -32.78 -7.88 -9.80
CA ASP A 161 -32.80 -9.28 -9.35
C ASP A 161 -32.19 -9.46 -7.95
N GLU A 162 -33.04 -9.76 -6.97
CA GLU A 162 -32.65 -10.05 -5.58
C GLU A 162 -31.82 -11.34 -5.46
N THR A 163 -32.05 -12.33 -6.33
CA THR A 163 -31.29 -13.60 -6.28
C THR A 163 -29.84 -13.41 -6.69
N SER A 164 -29.59 -12.51 -7.66
CA SER A 164 -28.25 -12.08 -8.03
C SER A 164 -27.51 -11.39 -6.89
N VAL A 165 -28.20 -10.59 -6.06
CA VAL A 165 -27.60 -9.94 -4.87
C VAL A 165 -27.19 -10.98 -3.83
N LEU A 166 -28.06 -11.96 -3.54
CA LEU A 166 -27.75 -13.04 -2.59
C LEU A 166 -26.58 -13.91 -3.04
N GLN A 167 -26.46 -14.17 -4.36
CA GLN A 167 -25.32 -14.89 -4.91
C GLN A 167 -24.01 -14.13 -4.68
N LEU A 168 -23.98 -12.83 -4.93
CA LEU A 168 -22.79 -12.00 -4.73
C LEU A 168 -22.33 -12.01 -3.27
N LEU A 169 -23.27 -11.93 -2.31
CA LEU A 169 -22.93 -12.01 -0.89
C LEU A 169 -22.28 -13.35 -0.51
N LYS A 170 -22.77 -14.47 -1.08
CA LYS A 170 -22.15 -15.80 -0.89
C LYS A 170 -20.73 -15.86 -1.46
N GLU A 171 -20.48 -15.13 -2.55
CA GLU A 171 -19.17 -14.96 -3.17
C GLU A 171 -18.34 -13.83 -2.51
N GLN A 172 -18.70 -13.41 -1.30
CA GLN A 172 -18.03 -12.38 -0.51
C GLN A 172 -17.88 -11.05 -1.27
N THR A 173 -18.88 -10.73 -2.08
CA THR A 173 -18.89 -9.58 -2.98
C THR A 173 -20.10 -8.69 -2.69
N LYS A 174 -19.89 -7.37 -2.67
CA LYS A 174 -20.95 -6.37 -2.66
C LYS A 174 -20.69 -5.32 -3.74
N ILE A 175 -21.69 -5.03 -4.55
CA ILE A 175 -21.65 -3.95 -5.54
C ILE A 175 -22.23 -2.68 -4.91
N VAL A 176 -21.54 -1.56 -5.08
CA VAL A 176 -21.90 -0.25 -4.53
C VAL A 176 -21.75 0.84 -5.58
N GLN A 177 -22.73 1.74 -5.66
CA GLN A 177 -22.64 2.90 -6.55
C GLN A 177 -21.52 3.85 -6.11
N SER A 178 -20.73 4.34 -7.07
CA SER A 178 -19.62 5.23 -6.78
C SER A 178 -20.10 6.60 -6.28
N THR A 179 -19.24 7.28 -5.53
CA THR A 179 -19.53 8.65 -5.06
C THR A 179 -19.50 9.65 -6.20
N ILE A 180 -18.84 9.36 -7.33
CA ILE A 180 -18.92 10.16 -8.55
C ILE A 180 -20.37 10.24 -9.01
N ILE A 181 -21.13 9.14 -8.88
CA ILE A 181 -22.57 9.13 -9.15
C ILE A 181 -23.32 9.95 -8.09
N ASN A 182 -22.93 9.96 -6.81
CA ASN A 182 -23.61 10.74 -5.76
C ASN A 182 -23.22 12.23 -5.69
N PHE A 183 -22.13 12.65 -6.34
CA PHE A 183 -21.96 14.06 -6.67
C PHE A 183 -23.12 14.54 -7.57
N ASN A 184 -23.80 13.62 -8.29
CA ASN A 184 -25.13 13.85 -8.90
C ASN A 184 -26.30 13.89 -7.89
N ASN A 185 -26.13 14.14 -6.59
CA ASN A 185 -27.21 14.83 -5.86
C ASN A 185 -27.41 16.27 -6.42
N THR A 186 -26.57 16.66 -7.39
CA THR A 186 -26.82 17.63 -8.45
C THR A 186 -27.62 17.11 -9.66
N ILE A 187 -28.32 15.97 -9.67
CA ILE A 187 -29.33 15.65 -10.72
C ILE A 187 -30.41 16.71 -10.67
N GLY A 188 -30.81 17.11 -9.46
CA GLY A 188 -31.64 18.29 -9.26
C GLY A 188 -31.02 19.55 -9.86
N THR A 189 -29.70 19.80 -9.73
CA THR A 189 -29.07 21.02 -10.27
C THR A 189 -28.68 20.93 -11.74
N LEU A 190 -28.42 19.76 -12.31
CA LEU A 190 -28.10 19.55 -13.72
C LEU A 190 -29.38 19.62 -14.55
N ASP A 191 -30.45 18.93 -14.13
CA ASP A 191 -31.76 19.09 -14.76
C ASP A 191 -32.28 20.52 -14.55
N PHE A 192 -32.07 21.11 -13.38
CA PHE A 192 -32.40 22.52 -13.15
C PHE A 192 -31.60 23.46 -14.03
N ASN A 193 -30.27 23.32 -14.12
CA ASN A 193 -29.42 24.15 -14.96
C ASN A 193 -29.75 23.96 -16.45
N GLU A 194 -30.03 22.73 -16.87
CA GLU A 194 -30.44 22.42 -18.23
C GLU A 194 -31.80 23.04 -18.57
N ASN A 195 -32.77 22.93 -17.65
CA ASN A 195 -34.08 23.60 -17.78
C ASN A 195 -33.93 25.12 -17.78
N LEU A 196 -33.01 25.67 -16.97
CA LEU A 196 -32.71 27.09 -16.93
C LEU A 196 -32.09 27.57 -18.24
N LEU A 197 -31.14 26.82 -18.82
CA LEU A 197 -30.58 27.10 -20.15
C LEU A 197 -31.66 27.05 -21.24
N LYS A 198 -32.53 26.04 -21.24
CA LYS A 198 -33.66 25.95 -22.19
C LYS A 198 -34.60 27.15 -22.06
N ASN A 199 -34.96 27.51 -20.84
CA ASN A 199 -35.82 28.65 -20.55
C ASN A 199 -35.17 29.98 -20.96
N ASN A 200 -33.87 30.15 -20.70
CA ASN A 200 -33.13 31.36 -21.07
C ASN A 200 -33.01 31.49 -22.59
N ILE A 201 -32.70 30.39 -23.31
CA ILE A 201 -32.73 30.38 -24.78
C ILE A 201 -34.10 30.82 -25.29
N LYS A 202 -35.18 30.25 -24.76
CA LYS A 202 -36.55 30.59 -25.18
C LYS A 202 -36.85 32.07 -24.93
N LYS A 203 -36.65 32.56 -23.71
CA LYS A 203 -36.90 33.97 -23.34
C LYS A 203 -36.09 34.95 -24.19
N ILE A 204 -34.80 34.68 -24.39
CA ILE A 204 -33.93 35.55 -25.20
C ILE A 204 -34.38 35.51 -26.67
N SER A 205 -34.69 34.34 -27.21
CA SER A 205 -35.18 34.19 -28.58
C SER A 205 -36.51 34.90 -28.80
N ASP A 206 -37.46 34.76 -27.86
CA ASP A 206 -38.77 35.41 -27.92
C ASP A 206 -38.62 36.94 -27.92
N GLU A 207 -37.75 37.50 -27.06
CA GLU A 207 -37.46 38.93 -27.06
C GLU A 207 -36.75 39.37 -28.34
N LEU A 208 -35.72 38.65 -28.80
CA LEU A 208 -34.96 38.97 -30.02
C LEU A 208 -35.82 38.96 -31.30
N SER A 209 -36.98 38.29 -31.28
CA SER A 209 -37.94 38.25 -32.39
C SER A 209 -38.84 39.48 -32.49
N LYS A 210 -38.86 40.36 -31.47
CA LYS A 210 -39.70 41.56 -31.45
C LYS A 210 -39.15 42.68 -32.35
N VAL A 211 -40.04 43.55 -32.80
CA VAL A 211 -39.70 44.77 -33.56
C VAL A 211 -38.85 45.71 -32.71
N LYS A 212 -37.88 46.38 -33.34
CA LYS A 212 -36.77 47.11 -32.69
C LYS A 212 -37.18 48.16 -31.65
N GLU A 213 -38.36 48.74 -31.80
CA GLU A 213 -38.90 49.77 -30.90
C GLU A 213 -39.45 49.21 -29.58
N ASN A 214 -39.71 47.90 -29.48
CA ASN A 214 -40.25 47.24 -28.28
C ASN A 214 -39.18 46.48 -27.47
N PHE A 215 -37.89 46.74 -27.70
CA PHE A 215 -36.80 46.02 -27.06
C PHE A 215 -36.55 46.46 -25.61
N HIS A 216 -36.62 45.50 -24.68
CA HIS A 216 -36.01 45.68 -23.36
C HIS A 216 -34.52 45.31 -23.40
N PHE A 217 -33.68 46.26 -23.82
CA PHE A 217 -32.22 46.09 -23.92
C PHE A 217 -31.59 45.48 -22.66
N LEU A 218 -32.00 45.95 -21.47
CA LEU A 218 -31.52 45.44 -20.20
C LEU A 218 -31.91 43.98 -19.96
N TYR A 219 -33.11 43.59 -20.38
CA TYR A 219 -33.61 42.21 -20.21
C TYR A 219 -32.82 41.22 -21.07
N ILE A 220 -32.51 41.58 -22.32
CA ILE A 220 -31.66 40.76 -23.20
C ILE A 220 -30.25 40.66 -22.62
N LYS A 221 -29.70 41.77 -22.10
CA LYS A 221 -28.39 41.79 -21.45
C LYS A 221 -28.33 40.78 -20.31
N THR A 222 -29.23 40.92 -19.34
CA THR A 222 -29.28 40.06 -18.15
C THR A 222 -29.52 38.61 -18.53
N GLY A 223 -30.38 38.35 -19.53
CA GLY A 223 -30.64 37.00 -20.02
C GLY A 223 -29.40 36.36 -20.65
N ILE A 224 -28.66 37.08 -21.49
CA ILE A 224 -27.41 36.59 -22.09
C ILE A 224 -26.35 36.36 -21.01
N GLU A 225 -26.19 37.29 -20.05
CA GLU A 225 -25.23 37.15 -18.94
C GLU A 225 -25.53 35.93 -18.07
N GLU A 226 -26.80 35.73 -17.72
CA GLU A 226 -27.26 34.56 -16.95
C GLU A 226 -27.00 33.27 -17.72
N HIS A 227 -27.41 33.21 -19.00
CA HIS A 227 -27.21 32.07 -19.88
C HIS A 227 -25.73 31.69 -20.04
N VAL A 228 -24.87 32.67 -20.31
CA VAL A 228 -23.42 32.50 -20.42
C VAL A 228 -22.82 32.01 -19.11
N THR A 229 -23.28 32.53 -17.97
CA THR A 229 -22.80 32.14 -16.64
C THR A 229 -23.09 30.68 -16.35
N ILE A 230 -24.32 30.23 -16.56
CA ILE A 230 -24.73 28.84 -16.33
C ILE A 230 -23.96 27.90 -17.26
N LEU A 231 -23.85 28.25 -18.54
CA LEU A 231 -23.12 27.44 -19.51
C LEU A 231 -21.63 27.29 -19.15
N ASN A 232 -20.98 28.37 -18.72
CA ASN A 232 -19.60 28.32 -18.24
C ASN A 232 -19.46 27.47 -16.96
N MET A 233 -20.41 27.55 -16.02
CA MET A 233 -20.43 26.70 -14.83
C MET A 233 -20.49 25.22 -15.21
N MET A 234 -21.39 24.84 -16.13
CA MET A 234 -21.51 23.46 -16.59
C MET A 234 -20.26 22.98 -17.35
N LEU A 235 -19.62 23.85 -18.15
CA LEU A 235 -18.35 23.53 -18.82
C LEU A 235 -17.23 23.25 -17.81
N ASN A 236 -17.08 24.12 -16.81
CA ASN A 236 -16.08 23.96 -15.77
C ASN A 236 -16.36 22.70 -14.93
N GLN A 237 -17.63 22.40 -14.65
CA GLN A 237 -18.02 21.17 -13.95
C GLN A 237 -17.65 19.92 -14.75
N LEU A 238 -17.98 19.86 -16.05
CA LEU A 238 -17.60 18.74 -16.91
C LEU A 238 -16.07 18.56 -16.94
N GLN A 239 -15.34 19.68 -17.03
CA GLN A 239 -13.89 19.64 -16.99
C GLN A 239 -13.36 19.04 -15.67
N LEU A 240 -13.88 19.48 -14.52
CA LEU A 240 -13.51 18.95 -13.21
C LEU A 240 -13.85 17.46 -13.06
N GLU A 241 -14.99 17.02 -13.60
CA GLU A 241 -15.40 15.60 -13.61
C GLU A 241 -14.37 14.75 -14.38
N ILE A 242 -13.98 15.18 -15.58
CA ILE A 242 -12.98 14.47 -16.41
C ILE A 242 -11.63 14.43 -15.69
N MET A 243 -11.15 15.56 -15.17
CA MET A 243 -9.90 15.61 -14.40
C MET A 243 -9.94 14.69 -13.18
N THR A 244 -11.07 14.62 -12.48
CA THR A 244 -11.26 13.77 -11.30
C THR A 244 -11.19 12.29 -11.66
N ILE A 245 -11.82 11.88 -12.75
CA ILE A 245 -11.78 10.48 -13.23
C ILE A 245 -10.37 10.11 -13.68
N THR A 246 -9.72 10.98 -14.46
CA THR A 246 -8.33 10.80 -14.88
C THR A 246 -7.40 10.65 -13.67
N ASN A 247 -7.51 11.53 -12.69
CA ASN A 247 -6.72 11.44 -11.45
C ASN A 247 -7.04 10.17 -10.66
N ALA A 248 -8.31 9.75 -10.59
CA ALA A 248 -8.71 8.52 -9.92
C ALA A 248 -8.06 7.27 -10.54
N ILE A 249 -7.97 7.20 -11.88
CA ILE A 249 -7.26 6.13 -12.59
C ILE A 249 -5.76 6.19 -12.26
N LEU A 250 -5.15 7.38 -12.30
CA LEU A 250 -3.72 7.56 -12.05
C LEU A 250 -3.30 7.18 -10.63
N VAL A 251 -4.07 7.53 -9.60
CA VAL A 251 -3.76 7.14 -8.22
C VAL A 251 -4.06 5.67 -7.95
N ALA A 252 -5.08 5.11 -8.61
CA ALA A 252 -5.38 3.68 -8.52
C ALA A 252 -4.24 2.80 -9.02
N ARG A 253 -3.44 3.27 -9.99
CA ARG A 253 -2.20 2.60 -10.42
C ARG A 253 -1.21 2.35 -9.28
N LYS A 254 -1.25 3.19 -8.24
CA LYS A 254 -0.40 3.07 -7.05
C LYS A 254 -1.10 2.33 -5.91
N GLY A 255 -2.24 1.68 -6.17
CA GLY A 255 -3.05 1.00 -5.16
C GLY A 255 -3.89 1.93 -4.28
N VAL A 256 -3.96 3.23 -4.60
CA VAL A 256 -4.67 4.22 -3.77
C VAL A 256 -6.08 4.44 -4.29
N LEU A 257 -7.08 4.24 -3.41
CA LEU A 257 -8.49 4.51 -3.72
C LEU A 257 -8.78 6.01 -3.65
N HIS A 258 -9.19 6.60 -4.77
CA HIS A 258 -9.54 8.01 -4.83
C HIS A 258 -10.87 8.29 -4.09
N PRO A 259 -10.96 9.30 -3.20
CA PRO A 259 -12.18 9.57 -2.40
C PRO A 259 -13.44 9.86 -3.24
N SER A 260 -13.29 10.43 -4.43
CA SER A 260 -14.43 10.62 -5.34
C SER A 260 -15.01 9.31 -5.86
N ILE A 261 -14.24 8.22 -5.91
CA ILE A 261 -14.77 6.90 -6.29
C ILE A 261 -15.57 6.34 -5.13
N LEU A 262 -14.98 6.26 -3.93
CA LEU A 262 -15.65 5.84 -2.72
C LEU A 262 -15.03 6.57 -1.53
N THR A 263 -15.84 7.31 -0.78
CA THR A 263 -15.35 8.05 0.38
C THR A 263 -15.01 7.10 1.53
N PRO A 264 -14.06 7.46 2.41
CA PRO A 264 -13.70 6.63 3.56
C PRO A 264 -14.91 6.32 4.47
N LEU A 265 -15.79 7.32 4.69
CA LEU A 265 -17.01 7.12 5.48
C LEU A 265 -17.99 6.17 4.80
N ARG A 266 -18.19 6.30 3.48
CA ARG A 266 -19.07 5.40 2.74
C ARG A 266 -18.52 3.98 2.78
N LEU A 267 -17.21 3.79 2.57
CA LEU A 267 -16.55 2.49 2.70
C LEU A 267 -16.87 1.85 4.06
N ILE A 268 -16.67 2.54 5.17
CA ILE A 268 -16.97 2.00 6.50
C ILE A 268 -18.44 1.59 6.63
N ASN A 269 -19.38 2.42 6.19
CA ASN A 269 -20.81 2.09 6.26
C ASN A 269 -21.15 0.86 5.41
N GLU A 270 -20.62 0.78 4.18
CA GLU A 270 -20.87 -0.37 3.29
C GLU A 270 -20.32 -1.68 3.86
N LEU A 271 -19.20 -1.62 4.59
CA LEU A 271 -18.62 -2.77 5.31
C LEU A 271 -19.44 -3.15 6.54
N LYS A 272 -20.03 -2.18 7.25
CA LYS A 272 -20.91 -2.46 8.40
C LYS A 272 -22.13 -3.27 7.98
N ASP A 273 -22.75 -2.88 6.87
CA ASP A 273 -23.94 -3.53 6.35
C ASP A 273 -23.74 -5.03 6.03
N VAL A 274 -22.49 -5.45 5.77
CA VAL A 274 -22.17 -6.85 5.42
C VAL A 274 -21.47 -7.60 6.54
N SER A 275 -21.23 -6.96 7.69
CA SER A 275 -20.51 -7.57 8.80
C SER A 275 -21.16 -8.86 9.32
N GLU A 276 -22.49 -8.92 9.31
CA GLU A 276 -23.27 -10.12 9.70
C GLU A 276 -23.24 -11.24 8.64
N SER A 277 -22.84 -10.93 7.40
CA SER A 277 -22.75 -11.89 6.29
C SER A 277 -21.37 -12.50 6.12
N LEU A 278 -20.42 -12.16 7.01
CA LEU A 278 -19.07 -12.71 6.95
C LEU A 278 -19.08 -14.22 7.28
N PRO A 279 -18.20 -15.01 6.66
CA PRO A 279 -18.03 -16.41 7.07
C PRO A 279 -17.62 -16.50 8.55
N HIS A 280 -18.04 -17.58 9.21
CA HIS A 280 -17.73 -17.81 10.62
C HIS A 280 -16.22 -17.79 10.89
N GLY A 281 -15.82 -17.10 11.96
CA GLY A 281 -14.42 -16.99 12.39
C GLY A 281 -13.57 -15.99 11.59
N LEU A 282 -14.19 -15.20 10.70
CA LEU A 282 -13.53 -14.15 9.95
C LEU A 282 -14.05 -12.77 10.32
N GLU A 283 -13.14 -11.81 10.39
CA GLU A 283 -13.43 -10.43 10.74
C GLU A 283 -12.74 -9.46 9.79
N PHE A 284 -13.21 -8.21 9.80
CA PHE A 284 -12.47 -7.12 9.17
C PHE A 284 -11.20 -6.79 9.96
N PRO A 285 -10.16 -6.29 9.28
CA PRO A 285 -8.82 -6.13 9.87
C PRO A 285 -8.76 -5.04 10.94
N VAL A 286 -9.75 -4.14 10.95
CA VAL A 286 -9.84 -3.02 11.86
C VAL A 286 -11.31 -2.84 12.25
N PRO A 287 -11.62 -2.42 13.49
CA PRO A 287 -12.98 -2.09 13.86
C PRO A 287 -13.57 -1.04 12.90
N LEU A 288 -14.80 -1.31 12.45
CA LEU A 288 -15.51 -0.48 11.46
C LEU A 288 -16.00 0.83 12.09
N ASP A 289 -15.09 1.71 12.46
CA ASP A 289 -15.36 3.06 12.97
C ASP A 289 -14.90 4.09 11.94
N PRO A 290 -15.64 5.20 11.73
CA PRO A 290 -15.20 6.29 10.84
C PRO A 290 -13.77 6.80 11.11
N LEU A 291 -13.31 6.80 12.36
CA LEU A 291 -11.95 7.19 12.75
C LEU A 291 -10.88 6.23 12.21
N ASN A 292 -11.26 4.97 11.97
CA ASN A 292 -10.38 3.91 11.48
C ASN A 292 -10.41 3.76 9.96
N ALA A 293 -11.18 4.59 9.23
CA ALA A 293 -11.33 4.46 7.79
C ALA A 293 -9.98 4.47 7.04
N ASN A 294 -9.04 5.30 7.49
CA ASN A 294 -7.69 5.34 6.92
C ASN A 294 -6.89 4.05 7.15
N LEU A 295 -7.10 3.36 8.28
CA LEU A 295 -6.43 2.10 8.58
C LEU A 295 -6.92 0.98 7.66
N ILE A 296 -8.22 0.95 7.34
CA ILE A 296 -8.76 0.03 6.32
C ILE A 296 -8.15 0.34 4.95
N LEU A 297 -8.06 1.61 4.56
CA LEU A 297 -7.48 2.02 3.28
C LEU A 297 -5.98 1.65 3.15
N ASN A 298 -5.25 1.49 4.25
CA ASN A 298 -3.85 1.02 4.22
C ASN A 298 -3.71 -0.45 3.84
N VAL A 299 -4.78 -1.24 3.94
CA VAL A 299 -4.74 -2.70 3.79
C VAL A 299 -5.61 -3.22 2.63
N ILE A 300 -6.19 -2.33 1.82
CA ILE A 300 -6.93 -2.74 0.63
C ILE A 300 -6.00 -3.04 -0.54
N GLU A 301 -6.45 -3.95 -1.41
CA GLU A 301 -5.87 -4.15 -2.73
C GLU A 301 -6.88 -3.70 -3.79
N LEU A 302 -6.46 -2.77 -4.64
CA LEU A 302 -7.32 -2.18 -5.67
C LEU A 302 -7.04 -2.77 -7.04
N GLN A 303 -8.10 -3.13 -7.75
CA GLN A 303 -8.04 -3.59 -9.13
C GLN A 303 -9.00 -2.73 -9.96
N VAL A 304 -8.56 -2.30 -11.15
CA VAL A 304 -9.33 -1.39 -12.00
C VAL A 304 -9.29 -1.86 -13.44
N TYR A 305 -10.44 -1.89 -14.07
CA TYR A 305 -10.59 -2.25 -15.48
C TYR A 305 -11.64 -1.40 -16.15
N PHE A 306 -11.56 -1.39 -17.48
CA PHE A 306 -12.52 -0.76 -18.35
C PHE A 306 -13.27 -1.84 -19.13
N GLU A 307 -14.60 -1.85 -19.00
CA GLU A 307 -15.50 -2.79 -19.68
C GLU A 307 -16.81 -2.09 -20.04
N ASN A 308 -17.27 -2.24 -21.29
CA ASN A 308 -18.56 -1.70 -21.77
C ASN A 308 -18.87 -0.25 -21.31
N LYS A 309 -17.92 0.67 -21.53
CA LYS A 309 -18.01 2.10 -21.14
C LYS A 309 -18.05 2.35 -19.63
N ARG A 310 -17.73 1.36 -18.80
CA ARG A 310 -17.63 1.49 -17.34
C ARG A 310 -16.19 1.32 -16.90
N LEU A 311 -15.76 2.20 -16.01
CA LEU A 311 -14.61 1.94 -15.16
C LEU A 311 -15.10 1.21 -13.93
N ILE A 312 -14.59 0.01 -13.68
CA ILE A 312 -14.99 -0.78 -12.54
C ILE A 312 -13.78 -0.97 -11.63
N TYR A 313 -14.00 -0.71 -10.35
CA TYR A 313 -13.04 -0.74 -9.26
C TYR A 313 -13.42 -1.88 -8.32
N ILE A 314 -12.56 -2.88 -8.19
CA ILE A 314 -12.70 -3.94 -7.20
C ILE A 314 -11.75 -3.61 -6.06
N ILE A 315 -12.33 -3.30 -4.91
CA ILE A 315 -11.64 -3.01 -3.67
C ILE A 315 -11.65 -4.30 -2.87
N ASN A 316 -10.50 -4.97 -2.78
CA ASN A 316 -10.36 -6.19 -2.01
C ASN A 316 -9.92 -5.84 -0.58
N ILE A 317 -10.73 -6.19 0.41
CA ILE A 317 -10.44 -6.01 1.83
C ILE A 317 -10.08 -7.39 2.41
N PRO A 318 -8.90 -7.59 3.01
CA PRO A 318 -8.55 -8.86 3.62
C PRO A 318 -9.50 -9.18 4.78
N LEU A 319 -9.95 -10.44 4.87
CA LEU A 319 -10.71 -10.94 6.01
C LEU A 319 -9.78 -11.76 6.89
N ILE A 320 -9.55 -11.26 8.09
CA ILE A 320 -8.58 -11.84 9.03
C ILE A 320 -9.23 -12.93 9.88
N GLU A 321 -8.44 -13.94 10.22
CA GLU A 321 -8.80 -14.95 11.20
C GLU A 321 -8.71 -14.36 12.62
N THR A 322 -9.47 -14.94 13.55
CA THR A 322 -9.48 -14.51 14.96
C THR A 322 -8.17 -14.80 15.70
N ASN A 323 -7.39 -15.76 15.20
CA ASN A 323 -6.15 -16.19 15.85
C ASN A 323 -5.09 -15.08 15.80
N LEU A 324 -4.58 -14.71 16.97
CA LEU A 324 -3.55 -13.71 17.15
C LEU A 324 -2.19 -14.38 17.38
N PHE A 325 -1.19 -13.94 16.62
CA PHE A 325 0.19 -14.33 16.80
C PHE A 325 1.04 -13.12 17.18
N TYR A 326 2.15 -13.37 17.86
CA TYR A 326 3.21 -12.41 18.10
C TYR A 326 4.39 -12.74 17.22
N ILE A 327 4.82 -11.76 16.43
CA ILE A 327 5.89 -11.93 15.46
C ILE A 327 7.23 -11.49 16.04
N TYR A 328 8.22 -12.36 15.93
CA TYR A 328 9.59 -12.12 16.35
C TYR A 328 10.54 -12.17 15.16
N LYS A 329 11.46 -11.21 15.09
CA LYS A 329 12.66 -11.31 14.26
C LYS A 329 13.75 -12.01 15.05
N ILE A 330 14.29 -13.07 14.47
CA ILE A 330 15.31 -13.91 15.10
C ILE A 330 16.66 -13.51 14.51
N SER A 331 17.60 -13.15 15.38
CA SER A 331 18.97 -12.81 14.98
C SER A 331 19.97 -13.65 15.78
N PRO A 332 21.01 -14.21 15.15
CA PRO A 332 22.10 -14.83 15.89
C PRO A 332 22.76 -13.77 16.77
N PHE A 333 22.98 -14.06 18.04
CA PHE A 333 23.57 -13.11 18.99
C PHE A 333 24.85 -13.69 19.60
N PRO A 334 26.03 -13.37 19.05
CA PRO A 334 27.26 -14.06 19.40
C PRO A 334 27.66 -13.85 20.87
N LYS A 335 28.04 -14.92 21.54
CA LYS A 335 28.67 -14.90 22.87
C LYS A 335 30.16 -15.11 22.74
N LEU A 336 30.95 -14.23 23.37
CA LEU A 336 32.40 -14.37 23.41
C LEU A 336 32.81 -15.64 24.17
N MET A 337 33.73 -16.40 23.57
CA MET A 337 34.40 -17.54 24.19
C MET A 337 35.87 -17.19 24.52
N SER A 338 36.81 -18.09 24.23
CA SER A 338 38.24 -17.85 24.31
C SER A 338 38.82 -17.52 22.94
N ASN A 339 40.00 -16.89 22.89
CA ASN A 339 40.76 -16.65 21.65
C ASN A 339 39.99 -15.90 20.55
N ASN A 340 39.19 -14.88 20.89
CA ASN A 340 38.36 -14.10 19.96
C ASN A 340 37.39 -14.94 19.12
N GLN A 341 37.03 -16.13 19.61
CA GLN A 341 35.97 -16.95 19.06
C GLN A 341 34.65 -16.60 19.71
N PHE A 342 33.58 -16.64 18.92
CA PHE A 342 32.22 -16.43 19.38
C PHE A 342 31.37 -17.63 19.01
N ILE A 343 30.51 -18.03 19.93
CA ILE A 343 29.49 -19.05 19.70
C ILE A 343 28.13 -18.39 19.54
N LEU A 344 27.35 -18.88 18.57
CA LEU A 344 26.00 -18.42 18.28
C LEU A 344 25.11 -19.57 17.86
N ILE A 345 23.80 -19.38 17.95
CA ILE A 345 22.83 -20.29 17.35
C ILE A 345 22.42 -19.67 16.02
N GLN A 346 22.61 -20.42 14.93
CA GLN A 346 22.15 -20.00 13.62
C GLN A 346 20.65 -20.31 13.49
N PRO A 347 19.79 -19.29 13.33
CA PRO A 347 18.36 -19.55 13.19
C PRO A 347 18.04 -20.21 11.84
N SER A 348 17.06 -21.11 11.84
CA SER A 348 16.53 -21.78 10.65
C SER A 348 15.63 -20.88 9.81
N SER A 349 15.05 -19.85 10.42
CA SER A 349 14.21 -18.83 9.77
C SER A 349 14.45 -17.46 10.38
N LYS A 350 14.33 -16.39 9.56
CA LYS A 350 14.53 -15.01 10.02
C LYS A 350 13.39 -14.51 10.90
N TYR A 351 12.19 -15.02 10.68
CA TYR A 351 10.99 -14.61 11.41
C TYR A 351 10.20 -15.83 11.92
N ILE A 352 9.62 -15.69 13.11
CA ILE A 352 8.72 -16.66 13.71
C ILE A 352 7.53 -15.95 14.34
N ALA A 353 6.33 -16.40 14.01
CA ALA A 353 5.09 -15.98 14.64
C ALA A 353 4.59 -17.12 15.53
N ILE A 354 4.31 -16.81 16.81
CA ILE A 354 3.85 -17.77 17.80
C ILE A 354 2.61 -17.21 18.51
N ASP A 355 1.63 -18.04 18.80
CA ASP A 355 0.41 -17.61 19.49
C ASP A 355 0.67 -17.30 20.97
N GLU A 356 -0.29 -16.64 21.61
CA GLU A 356 -0.19 -16.24 23.04
C GLU A 356 0.04 -17.46 23.95
N SER A 357 -0.58 -18.60 23.64
CA SER A 357 -0.46 -19.83 24.43
C SER A 357 0.84 -20.60 24.16
N LYS A 358 1.63 -20.17 23.18
CA LYS A 358 2.86 -20.82 22.71
C LYS A 358 2.68 -22.26 22.24
N GLN A 359 1.48 -22.60 21.77
CA GLN A 359 1.12 -23.93 21.28
C GLN A 359 1.15 -24.03 19.76
N GLN A 360 1.05 -22.90 19.07
CA GLN A 360 0.97 -22.81 17.62
C GLN A 360 1.98 -21.80 17.09
N PHE A 361 2.65 -22.15 16.00
CA PHE A 361 3.61 -21.25 15.38
C PHE A 361 3.66 -21.40 13.86
N ILE A 362 4.26 -20.41 13.23
CA ILE A 362 4.56 -20.40 11.80
C ILE A 362 5.81 -19.56 11.56
N THR A 363 6.70 -20.05 10.70
CA THR A 363 7.94 -19.36 10.33
C THR A 363 7.76 -18.60 9.03
N LEU A 364 8.31 -17.39 8.95
CA LEU A 364 8.29 -16.58 7.74
C LEU A 364 9.72 -16.26 7.27
N SER A 365 9.91 -16.32 5.95
CA SER A 365 11.10 -15.76 5.31
C SER A 365 11.01 -14.23 5.24
N GLU A 366 12.11 -13.60 4.89
CA GLU A 366 12.13 -12.14 4.69
C GLU A 366 11.22 -11.68 3.57
N ILE A 367 11.15 -12.45 2.47
CA ILE A 367 10.26 -12.14 1.34
C ILE A 367 8.79 -12.24 1.78
N GLU A 368 8.44 -13.30 2.53
CA GLU A 368 7.07 -13.50 3.02
C GLU A 368 6.66 -12.35 3.96
N PHE A 369 7.49 -12.01 4.95
CA PHE A 369 7.19 -10.92 5.89
C PHE A 369 7.09 -9.56 5.20
N ASN A 370 7.96 -9.28 4.22
CA ASN A 370 7.93 -8.01 3.47
C ASN A 370 6.68 -7.85 2.59
N THR A 371 5.97 -8.93 2.26
CA THR A 371 4.68 -8.86 1.54
C THR A 371 3.47 -8.64 2.44
N CYS A 372 3.66 -8.63 3.76
CA CYS A 372 2.58 -8.44 4.70
C CYS A 372 2.09 -6.99 4.74
N LEU A 373 0.79 -6.82 4.96
CA LEU A 373 0.13 -5.54 5.07
C LEU A 373 0.33 -4.99 6.48
N LYS A 374 0.71 -3.72 6.57
CA LYS A 374 0.95 -3.02 7.85
C LYS A 374 -0.24 -2.13 8.17
N ILE A 375 -0.99 -2.46 9.22
CA ILE A 375 -2.13 -1.64 9.68
C ILE A 375 -1.58 -0.37 10.35
N ILE A 376 -0.70 -0.59 11.33
CA ILE A 376 0.04 0.41 12.12
C ILE A 376 1.44 -0.15 12.44
N GLU A 377 2.28 0.60 13.16
CA GLU A 377 3.71 0.27 13.35
C GLU A 377 3.99 -1.16 13.82
N ASN A 378 3.14 -1.70 14.70
CA ASN A 378 3.30 -2.98 15.39
C ASN A 378 2.12 -3.95 15.16
N LYS A 379 1.30 -3.75 14.11
CA LYS A 379 0.21 -4.66 13.75
C LYS A 379 0.26 -4.99 12.27
N PHE A 380 0.41 -6.28 11.99
CA PHE A 380 0.63 -6.82 10.65
C PHE A 380 -0.46 -7.81 10.27
N ILE A 381 -0.71 -7.91 8.98
CA ILE A 381 -1.60 -8.87 8.36
C ILE A 381 -0.86 -9.57 7.23
N CYS A 382 -0.67 -10.88 7.33
CA CYS A 382 0.01 -11.67 6.30
C CYS A 382 -0.97 -12.62 5.62
N LYS A 383 -0.77 -12.86 4.32
CA LYS A 383 -1.44 -13.98 3.66
C LYS A 383 -0.84 -15.28 4.20
N GLN A 384 -1.66 -16.22 4.64
CA GLN A 384 -1.12 -17.50 5.10
C GLN A 384 -0.72 -18.35 3.88
N GLN A 385 0.59 -18.54 3.71
CA GLN A 385 1.15 -19.34 2.62
C GLN A 385 1.57 -20.75 3.07
N LYS A 386 1.67 -20.97 4.38
CA LYS A 386 2.12 -22.21 5.01
C LYS A 386 1.16 -22.65 6.11
N PRO A 387 1.08 -23.95 6.42
CA PRO A 387 0.27 -24.43 7.54
C PRO A 387 0.84 -23.91 8.88
N VAL A 388 -0.06 -23.60 9.81
CA VAL A 388 0.30 -23.36 11.22
C VAL A 388 0.66 -24.70 11.84
N SER A 389 1.80 -24.75 12.52
CA SER A 389 2.36 -25.97 13.11
C SER A 389 2.13 -26.01 14.62
N LEU A 390 1.97 -27.22 15.16
CA LEU A 390 1.86 -27.45 16.60
C LEU A 390 3.25 -27.45 17.24
N ALA A 391 3.46 -26.53 18.17
CA ALA A 391 4.76 -26.29 18.78
C ALA A 391 5.31 -27.52 19.55
N HIS A 392 4.44 -28.29 20.22
CA HIS A 392 4.85 -29.47 20.99
C HIS A 392 5.33 -30.66 20.13
N LEU A 393 4.95 -30.70 18.85
CA LEU A 393 5.41 -31.73 17.90
C LEU A 393 6.57 -31.23 17.03
N ALA A 394 6.92 -29.95 17.14
CA ALA A 394 7.91 -29.36 16.27
C ALA A 394 9.32 -29.62 16.75
N ASP A 395 10.10 -30.21 15.86
CA ASP A 395 11.55 -30.28 15.97
C ASP A 395 12.17 -28.99 15.42
N ASN A 396 11.88 -27.89 16.11
CA ASN A 396 12.42 -26.57 15.81
C ASN A 396 13.10 -25.97 17.06
N CYS A 397 14.33 -25.48 16.88
CA CYS A 397 15.13 -24.92 17.97
C CYS A 397 14.46 -23.70 18.59
N GLU A 398 14.04 -22.75 17.76
CA GLU A 398 13.53 -21.44 18.14
C GLU A 398 12.21 -21.55 18.92
N VAL A 399 11.32 -22.45 18.51
CA VAL A 399 10.07 -22.74 19.23
C VAL A 399 10.36 -23.30 20.61
N LYS A 400 11.24 -24.29 20.73
CA LYS A 400 11.61 -24.89 22.02
C LYS A 400 12.24 -23.84 22.96
N LEU A 401 13.09 -22.95 22.42
CA LEU A 401 13.66 -21.82 23.17
C LEU A 401 12.58 -20.84 23.67
N LEU A 402 11.58 -20.53 22.84
CA LEU A 402 10.46 -19.64 23.22
C LEU A 402 9.49 -20.28 24.23
N GLN A 403 9.39 -21.61 24.29
CA GLN A 403 8.59 -22.36 25.26
C GLN A 403 9.24 -22.48 26.65
N PHE A 404 10.31 -21.71 26.91
CA PHE A 404 11.02 -21.65 28.19
C PHE A 404 11.69 -22.96 28.61
N THR A 405 12.55 -23.51 27.76
CA THR A 405 13.50 -24.52 28.21
C THR A 405 14.62 -23.86 29.03
N ASN A 406 15.04 -24.46 30.15
CA ASN A 406 16.20 -23.98 30.93
C ASN A 406 17.55 -24.41 30.32
N ILE A 407 17.51 -25.13 29.21
CA ILE A 407 18.66 -25.72 28.52
C ILE A 407 18.47 -25.49 27.02
N ILE A 408 19.57 -25.27 26.29
CA ILE A 408 19.56 -25.20 24.83
C ILE A 408 19.24 -26.59 24.26
N PRO A 409 18.16 -26.74 23.47
CA PRO A 409 17.85 -28.00 22.81
C PRO A 409 18.98 -28.50 21.92
N ASP A 410 19.23 -29.81 21.90
CA ASP A 410 20.29 -30.43 21.07
C ASP A 410 20.10 -30.20 19.56
N ILE A 411 18.86 -29.92 19.13
CA ILE A 411 18.52 -29.64 17.73
C ILE A 411 19.01 -28.27 17.24
N CYS A 412 19.45 -27.39 18.15
CA CYS A 412 19.91 -26.05 17.78
C CYS A 412 21.26 -26.10 17.05
N ASP A 413 21.33 -25.50 15.85
CA ASP A 413 22.57 -25.36 15.06
C ASP A 413 23.50 -24.33 15.71
N LYS A 414 24.42 -24.81 16.55
CA LYS A 414 25.46 -23.99 17.18
C LYS A 414 26.64 -23.83 16.22
N ARG A 415 27.06 -22.60 16.01
CA ARG A 415 28.22 -22.26 15.16
C ARG A 415 29.25 -21.46 15.94
N ILE A 416 30.52 -21.71 15.63
CA ILE A 416 31.64 -20.93 16.14
C ILE A 416 32.20 -20.09 15.01
N ILE A 417 32.35 -18.80 15.27
CA ILE A 417 32.96 -17.84 14.35
C ILE A 417 34.16 -17.18 15.03
N GLN A 418 35.15 -16.75 14.26
CA GLN A 418 36.30 -16.02 14.77
C GLN A 418 36.25 -14.57 14.26
N SER A 419 36.38 -13.60 15.16
CA SER A 419 36.39 -12.18 14.81
C SER A 419 37.25 -11.38 15.77
N ASP A 420 38.22 -10.64 15.25
CA ASP A 420 39.02 -9.69 16.04
C ASP A 420 38.37 -8.31 16.15
N ARG A 421 37.14 -8.16 15.63
CA ARG A 421 36.38 -6.90 15.63
C ARG A 421 35.06 -7.07 16.39
N ALA A 422 34.59 -5.96 16.97
CA ALA A 422 33.25 -5.85 17.53
C ALA A 422 32.17 -6.18 16.49
N ILE A 423 31.18 -6.96 16.89
CA ILE A 423 30.00 -7.32 16.09
C ILE A 423 28.83 -6.47 16.58
N PHE A 424 28.16 -5.77 15.66
CA PHE A 424 26.97 -4.97 15.95
C PHE A 424 25.77 -5.46 15.12
N ILE A 425 24.63 -5.64 15.77
CA ILE A 425 23.37 -6.10 15.14
C ILE A 425 22.28 -5.08 15.45
N GLN A 426 21.75 -4.43 14.42
CA GLN A 426 20.71 -3.42 14.57
C GLN A 426 19.32 -4.05 14.75
N LEU A 427 18.60 -3.61 15.78
CA LEU A 427 17.18 -3.92 15.98
C LEU A 427 16.31 -3.07 15.04
N GLN A 428 15.19 -3.62 14.55
CA GLN A 428 14.26 -2.95 13.63
C GLN A 428 13.34 -1.94 14.33
N THR A 429 12.93 -2.25 15.56
CA THR A 429 11.90 -1.52 16.32
C THR A 429 12.44 -0.29 17.04
N SER A 430 13.76 -0.22 17.23
CA SER A 430 14.39 0.83 18.01
C SER A 430 15.76 1.22 17.45
N ASN A 431 16.28 2.37 17.88
CA ASN A 431 17.67 2.75 17.61
C ASN A 431 18.63 2.03 18.55
N THR A 432 18.51 0.70 18.62
CA THR A 432 19.29 -0.15 19.52
C THR A 432 20.12 -1.13 18.71
N TRP A 433 21.36 -1.32 19.12
CA TRP A 433 22.26 -2.32 18.57
C TRP A 433 22.62 -3.31 19.67
N LEU A 434 22.46 -4.59 19.38
CA LEU A 434 23.15 -5.63 20.15
C LEU A 434 24.63 -5.57 19.77
N PHE A 435 25.50 -5.72 20.74
CA PHE A 435 26.94 -5.76 20.51
C PHE A 435 27.57 -6.98 21.17
N ALA A 436 28.63 -7.49 20.55
CA ALA A 436 29.54 -8.46 21.13
C ALA A 436 30.98 -8.04 20.77
N VAL A 437 31.84 -7.90 21.78
CA VAL A 437 33.21 -7.39 21.62
C VAL A 437 34.23 -8.45 22.03
N PRO A 438 35.32 -8.65 21.27
CA PRO A 438 36.36 -9.65 21.60
C PRO A 438 37.25 -9.19 22.76
N HIS A 439 37.42 -7.88 22.92
CA HIS A 439 38.15 -7.24 24.01
C HIS A 439 37.39 -5.98 24.43
N PRO A 440 37.61 -5.45 25.65
CA PRO A 440 37.04 -4.16 26.02
C PRO A 440 37.43 -3.05 25.03
N GLU A 441 36.44 -2.40 24.43
CA GLU A 441 36.62 -1.38 23.39
C GLU A 441 35.82 -0.12 23.73
N THR A 442 36.35 1.05 23.38
CA THR A 442 35.67 2.34 23.59
C THR A 442 34.73 2.67 22.44
N LEU A 443 33.47 2.97 22.77
CA LEU A 443 32.45 3.52 21.88
C LEU A 443 32.29 5.02 22.16
N THR A 444 32.64 5.86 21.19
CA THR A 444 32.53 7.32 21.27
C THR A 444 31.21 7.79 20.68
N ILE A 445 30.35 8.40 21.49
CA ILE A 445 29.04 8.94 21.09
C ILE A 445 29.14 10.46 20.91
N SER A 446 28.73 10.94 19.74
CA SER A 446 28.69 12.35 19.38
C SER A 446 27.27 12.78 19.04
N CYS A 447 26.74 13.78 19.72
CA CYS A 447 25.39 14.30 19.50
C CYS A 447 25.45 15.76 19.03
N ASN A 448 24.62 16.13 18.04
CA ASN A 448 24.67 17.46 17.41
C ASN A 448 24.46 18.63 18.39
N ASN A 449 23.79 18.40 19.52
CA ASN A 449 23.42 19.45 20.47
C ASN A 449 24.48 19.70 21.56
N LYS A 450 25.61 18.97 21.56
CA LYS A 450 26.68 19.12 22.55
C LYS A 450 28.05 19.11 21.89
N LYS A 451 28.95 19.98 22.38
CA LYS A 451 30.36 20.01 21.94
C LYS A 451 31.18 18.83 22.48
N ASN A 452 30.71 18.16 23.53
CA ASN A 452 31.46 17.11 24.19
C ASN A 452 30.99 15.73 23.72
N HIS A 453 31.95 14.92 23.30
CA HIS A 453 31.77 13.50 23.02
C HIS A 453 31.68 12.72 24.33
N VAL A 454 30.95 11.62 24.32
CA VAL A 454 30.85 10.70 25.47
C VAL A 454 31.47 9.37 25.08
N ASP A 455 32.48 8.94 25.84
CA ASP A 455 33.13 7.64 25.64
C ASP A 455 32.57 6.62 26.62
N VAL A 456 32.17 5.46 26.11
CA VAL A 456 31.69 4.34 26.92
C VAL A 456 32.47 3.07 26.57
N ILE A 457 32.85 2.30 27.59
CA ILE A 457 33.60 1.05 27.40
C ILE A 457 32.60 -0.10 27.24
N LEU A 458 32.63 -0.74 26.07
CA LEU A 458 31.89 -1.97 25.79
C LEU A 458 32.67 -3.17 26.33
N LYS A 459 31.98 -4.13 26.96
CA LYS A 459 32.56 -5.37 27.48
C LYS A 459 31.65 -6.54 27.16
N ASN A 460 32.25 -7.68 26.83
CA ASN A 460 31.56 -8.94 26.53
C ASN A 460 30.46 -8.76 25.49
N CYS A 461 29.19 -8.72 25.92
CA CYS A 461 28.04 -8.46 25.08
C CYS A 461 26.98 -7.64 25.82
N GLY A 462 26.09 -7.02 25.05
CA GLY A 462 25.03 -6.18 25.58
C GLY A 462 24.22 -5.51 24.47
N SER A 463 23.51 -4.46 24.83
CA SER A 463 22.85 -3.57 23.87
C SER A 463 23.14 -2.10 24.15
N VAL A 464 23.17 -1.31 23.07
CA VAL A 464 23.33 0.14 23.12
C VAL A 464 22.20 0.80 22.32
N THR A 465 21.41 1.63 22.99
CA THR A 465 20.41 2.50 22.38
C THR A 465 20.99 3.89 22.18
N ILE A 466 20.86 4.43 20.97
CA ILE A 466 21.43 5.73 20.58
C ILE A 466 20.29 6.71 20.23
N GLY A 467 20.33 7.91 20.79
CA GLY A 467 19.37 8.98 20.50
C GLY A 467 19.43 9.45 19.04
N LYS A 468 18.28 9.87 18.49
CA LYS A 468 18.08 10.19 17.07
C LYS A 468 19.04 11.24 16.46
N GLN A 469 19.62 12.10 17.29
CA GLN A 469 20.52 13.18 16.87
C GLN A 469 22.00 12.88 17.19
N CYS A 470 22.30 11.62 17.51
CA CYS A 470 23.62 11.15 17.88
C CYS A 470 24.17 10.15 16.86
N LYS A 471 25.49 9.99 16.84
CA LYS A 471 26.24 8.99 16.09
C LYS A 471 27.22 8.35 17.04
N ALA A 472 27.40 7.04 16.97
CA ALA A 472 28.41 6.35 17.75
C ALA A 472 29.51 5.80 16.85
N TYR A 473 30.75 5.89 17.32
CA TYR A 473 31.95 5.45 16.61
C TYR A 473 32.67 4.43 17.48
N SER A 474 32.86 3.25 16.92
CA SER A 474 33.76 2.21 17.45
C SER A 474 35.04 2.21 16.61
N ALA A 475 36.03 1.42 16.99
CA ALA A 475 37.28 1.25 16.24
C ALA A 475 37.06 0.69 14.83
N SER A 476 35.96 -0.04 14.60
CA SER A 476 35.70 -0.72 13.31
C SER A 476 34.43 -0.28 12.59
N SER A 477 33.49 0.38 13.28
CA SER A 477 32.13 0.61 12.78
C SER A 477 31.55 1.94 13.27
N MET A 478 30.64 2.50 12.47
CA MET A 478 29.85 3.68 12.81
C MET A 478 28.37 3.29 12.93
N LEU A 479 27.73 3.66 14.05
CA LEU A 479 26.33 3.38 14.33
C LEU A 479 25.50 4.65 14.11
N ILE A 480 24.52 4.56 13.21
CA ILE A 480 23.68 5.70 12.81
C ILE A 480 22.21 5.37 13.11
N PRO A 481 21.54 6.13 13.99
CA PRO A 481 20.12 5.95 14.29
C PRO A 481 19.23 6.41 13.13
N HIS A 482 18.09 5.75 13.00
CA HIS A 482 17.04 6.17 12.10
C HIS A 482 16.23 7.30 12.76
N GLY A 483 15.95 8.38 12.03
CA GLY A 483 15.22 9.53 12.57
C GLY A 483 13.75 9.23 12.93
N ASN A 484 13.15 8.23 12.29
CA ASN A 484 11.71 7.97 12.35
C ASN A 484 11.32 6.79 13.26
N THR A 485 12.26 6.12 13.94
CA THR A 485 11.92 5.05 14.90
C THR A 485 11.17 5.65 16.08
N VAL A 486 9.90 5.26 16.24
CA VAL A 486 9.15 5.47 17.47
C VAL A 486 9.66 4.41 18.43
N GLN A 487 10.23 4.80 19.57
CA GLN A 487 10.53 3.83 20.63
C GLN A 487 9.20 3.22 21.05
N SER A 488 8.95 1.97 20.64
CA SER A 488 7.84 1.22 21.20
C SER A 488 8.18 0.93 22.67
N ASN A 489 7.36 1.43 23.60
CA ASN A 489 7.43 1.05 25.02
C ASN A 489 7.08 -0.44 25.26
N ILE A 490 6.86 -1.20 24.20
CA ILE A 490 6.61 -2.64 24.22
C ILE A 490 7.98 -3.34 24.22
N SER A 491 8.77 -3.16 25.29
CA SER A 491 9.99 -3.92 25.48
C SER A 491 9.64 -5.30 26.02
N SER A 492 9.18 -6.18 25.12
CA SER A 492 9.06 -7.62 25.36
C SER A 492 10.04 -8.39 24.48
N ASP A 493 11.21 -7.79 24.20
CA ASP A 493 12.33 -8.51 23.59
C ASP A 493 12.71 -9.66 24.50
N PHE A 494 12.87 -10.84 23.91
CA PHE A 494 13.14 -12.05 24.65
C PHE A 494 14.56 -12.53 24.37
N ILE A 495 15.35 -12.55 25.43
CA ILE A 495 16.63 -13.24 25.47
C ILE A 495 16.43 -14.41 26.43
N PRO A 496 16.53 -15.67 25.94
CA PRO A 496 16.46 -16.83 26.82
C PRO A 496 17.43 -16.71 28.01
N PRO A 497 16.97 -16.96 29.26
CA PRO A 497 17.72 -16.62 30.48
C PRO A 497 18.75 -17.71 30.84
N PHE A 498 19.59 -18.10 29.90
CA PHE A 498 20.66 -19.06 30.10
C PHE A 498 21.83 -18.77 29.16
N ASP A 499 22.96 -19.38 29.49
CA ASP A 499 24.19 -19.22 28.75
C ASP A 499 24.40 -20.34 27.75
N ILE A 500 24.82 -19.97 26.54
CA ILE A 500 25.31 -20.97 25.59
C ILE A 500 26.64 -21.55 26.09
N SER A 501 26.67 -22.87 26.20
CA SER A 501 27.86 -23.66 26.52
C SER A 501 28.28 -24.52 25.33
N ASP A 502 29.58 -24.72 25.22
CA ASP A 502 30.22 -25.51 24.17
C ASP A 502 30.46 -26.95 24.63
N ASN A 503 29.37 -27.70 24.84
CA ASN A 503 29.47 -29.14 25.13
C ASN A 503 29.70 -29.97 23.85
N CYS A 504 29.70 -29.32 22.67
CA CYS A 504 29.81 -30.01 21.38
C CYS A 504 31.25 -30.48 21.10
N CYS A 505 32.23 -29.67 21.50
CA CYS A 505 33.65 -29.91 21.18
C CYS A 505 34.42 -30.65 22.27
N GLU A 506 33.88 -30.83 23.48
CA GLU A 506 34.57 -31.59 24.54
C GLU A 506 34.75 -33.06 24.16
N ARG A 507 33.76 -33.68 23.50
CA ARG A 507 33.88 -35.06 22.98
C ARG A 507 34.93 -35.21 21.87
N ILE A 508 35.08 -34.19 21.02
CA ILE A 508 36.04 -34.22 19.89
C ILE A 508 37.49 -34.01 20.38
N LYS A 509 37.68 -33.34 21.53
CA LYS A 509 39.01 -33.18 22.13
C LYS A 509 39.53 -34.47 22.78
N GLU A 510 38.64 -35.35 23.24
CA GLU A 510 39.00 -36.62 23.89
C GLU A 510 39.17 -37.77 22.89
N GLU A 511 38.43 -37.77 21.79
CA GLU A 511 38.62 -38.74 20.71
C GLU A 511 39.64 -38.19 19.71
N LYS A 512 40.84 -38.81 19.65
CA LYS A 512 41.72 -38.67 18.49
C LYS A 512 41.02 -39.27 17.27
N ILE A 513 40.20 -38.48 16.59
CA ILE A 513 39.56 -38.90 15.34
C ILE A 513 40.68 -39.11 14.32
N ASN A 514 40.95 -40.36 13.98
CA ASN A 514 41.87 -40.70 12.91
C ASN A 514 41.17 -40.44 11.57
N ILE A 515 41.43 -39.29 10.97
CA ILE A 515 40.81 -38.81 9.72
C ILE A 515 41.13 -39.74 8.52
N SER A 516 42.04 -40.71 8.69
CA SER A 516 42.35 -41.71 7.65
C SER A 516 41.27 -42.79 7.46
N GLU A 517 40.25 -42.87 8.32
CA GLU A 517 39.16 -43.86 8.21
C GLU A 517 37.76 -43.22 8.28
N ILE A 518 37.57 -42.03 7.73
CA ILE A 518 36.21 -41.53 7.47
C ILE A 518 35.63 -42.35 6.31
N PHE A 519 34.94 -43.45 6.63
CA PHE A 519 34.01 -44.09 5.71
C PHE A 519 32.80 -43.17 5.58
N LEU A 520 32.79 -42.38 4.50
CA LEU A 520 31.59 -41.69 4.03
C LEU A 520 30.50 -42.74 3.84
N ASN A 521 29.51 -42.72 4.73
CA ASN A 521 28.35 -43.58 4.66
C ASN A 521 27.72 -43.46 3.26
N GLU A 522 27.47 -44.58 2.59
CA GLU A 522 27.07 -44.68 1.17
C GLU A 522 25.72 -44.04 0.79
N HIS A 523 25.12 -43.22 1.67
CA HIS A 523 23.84 -42.57 1.41
C HIS A 523 23.90 -41.28 0.58
N TYR A 524 25.10 -40.76 0.27
CA TYR A 524 25.27 -39.61 -0.62
C TYR A 524 25.41 -39.96 -2.11
N ARG A 525 25.19 -41.22 -2.50
CA ARG A 525 25.17 -41.66 -3.91
C ARG A 525 23.80 -41.55 -4.60
N LYS A 526 22.93 -40.65 -4.15
CA LYS A 526 21.66 -40.31 -4.82
C LYS A 526 21.48 -38.80 -4.97
N LEU A 527 22.38 -38.17 -5.73
CA LEU A 527 22.16 -36.82 -6.27
C LEU A 527 22.68 -36.67 -7.70
N THR A 528 22.68 -37.76 -8.47
CA THR A 528 23.05 -37.77 -9.91
C THR A 528 21.94 -38.38 -10.77
N LYS A 529 20.69 -37.94 -10.59
CA LYS A 529 19.57 -38.35 -11.46
C LYS A 529 18.86 -37.22 -12.24
N HIS A 530 19.44 -36.01 -12.30
CA HIS A 530 18.97 -34.96 -13.23
C HIS A 530 20.11 -34.44 -14.13
N ILE A 531 20.92 -35.36 -14.68
CA ILE A 531 21.88 -35.08 -15.76
C ILE A 531 21.20 -34.84 -17.15
N PRO A 532 19.98 -35.35 -17.48
CA PRO A 532 19.39 -35.11 -18.80
C PRO A 532 19.03 -33.65 -19.08
N GLU A 533 18.71 -32.86 -18.05
CA GLU A 533 18.27 -31.46 -18.20
C GLU A 533 19.44 -30.49 -18.46
N LEU A 534 20.66 -30.83 -18.05
CA LEU A 534 21.87 -30.07 -18.40
C LEU A 534 22.31 -30.27 -19.86
N ASN A 535 22.03 -31.44 -20.44
CA ASN A 535 22.33 -31.69 -21.87
C ASN A 535 21.39 -30.92 -22.80
N VAL A 536 20.13 -30.68 -22.40
CA VAL A 536 19.17 -29.87 -23.18
C VAL A 536 19.52 -28.38 -23.12
N ALA A 537 20.08 -27.91 -22.00
CA ALA A 537 20.62 -26.55 -21.89
C ALA A 537 21.90 -26.36 -22.71
N SER A 538 22.77 -27.38 -22.78
CA SER A 538 23.97 -27.39 -23.63
C SER A 538 23.64 -27.36 -25.13
N HIS A 539 22.62 -28.09 -25.57
CA HIS A 539 22.23 -28.15 -26.99
C HIS A 539 21.64 -26.82 -27.49
N LYS A 540 20.87 -26.12 -26.64
CA LYS A 540 20.34 -24.78 -26.96
C LYS A 540 21.42 -23.69 -26.96
N LEU A 541 22.53 -23.88 -26.26
CA LEU A 541 23.67 -22.97 -26.29
C LEU A 541 24.50 -23.12 -27.58
N GLU A 542 24.70 -24.36 -28.06
CA GLU A 542 25.37 -24.61 -29.35
C GLU A 542 24.53 -24.13 -30.56
N ASP A 543 23.19 -24.21 -30.49
CA ASP A 543 22.31 -23.69 -31.54
C ASP A 543 22.27 -22.15 -31.57
N ILE A 544 22.47 -21.49 -30.43
CA ILE A 544 22.55 -20.03 -30.32
C ILE A 544 23.92 -19.50 -30.77
N GLU A 545 25.02 -20.22 -30.51
CA GLU A 545 26.35 -19.89 -31.05
C GLU A 545 26.40 -20.05 -32.58
N LYS A 546 25.77 -21.09 -33.15
CA LYS A 546 25.65 -21.25 -34.61
C LYS A 546 24.83 -20.15 -35.28
N LEU A 547 23.72 -19.71 -34.65
CA LEU A 547 22.93 -18.58 -35.15
C LEU A 547 23.69 -17.24 -35.05
N GLY A 548 24.54 -17.07 -34.04
CA GLY A 548 25.43 -15.91 -33.90
C GLY A 548 26.51 -15.86 -34.98
N ASP A 549 27.09 -17.01 -35.33
CA ASP A 549 28.14 -17.14 -36.36
C ASP A 549 27.60 -16.96 -37.79
N GLU A 550 26.34 -17.34 -38.07
CA GLU A 550 25.69 -17.08 -39.37
C GLU A 550 25.34 -15.60 -39.57
N ILE A 551 24.95 -14.89 -38.50
CA ILE A 551 24.70 -13.44 -38.52
C ILE A 551 26.01 -12.65 -38.70
N LEU A 552 27.13 -13.14 -38.16
CA LEU A 552 28.46 -12.50 -38.31
C LEU A 552 29.11 -12.76 -39.68
N LYS A 553 28.67 -13.77 -40.44
CA LYS A 553 29.19 -14.10 -41.79
C LYS A 553 28.38 -13.50 -42.94
N GLY A 554 27.36 -12.69 -42.66
CA GLY A 554 26.73 -11.83 -43.67
C GLY A 554 26.02 -12.56 -44.81
N ASN A 555 25.21 -13.57 -44.50
CA ASN A 555 24.22 -14.11 -45.44
C ASN A 555 22.82 -14.10 -44.80
N LEU A 556 22.21 -12.91 -44.77
CA LEU A 556 20.77 -12.67 -44.91
C LEU A 556 20.54 -11.23 -45.36
#